data_AF-A0AAW8LE42-F1
#
_entry.id   AF-A0AAW8LE42-F1
#
_cell.length_a   1.000
_cell.length_b   1.000
_cell.length_c   1.000
_cell.angle_alpha   90.00
_cell.angle_beta   90.00
_cell.angle_gamma   90.00
#
_symmetry.space_group_name_H-M   'P 1'
#
loop_
_entity.id
_entity.type
_entity.pdbx_description
1 polymer ?
#
loop_
_entity_poly.entity_id
_entity_poly.type
_entity_poly.pdbx_seq_one_letter_code
_entity_poly.pdbx_strand_id
1 'polypeptide(L)'
;DLLNQIPQDERIDSVYTDGAYDTKQCRQVIAIADRQAHAVIPPRKNANPWKDQKLRSLERNELLKTVKRLGRTLWKKWSGYHRRSLVETKMHCIKLLGDKLTARSFSSQVNEIHARIAVLNKFTELGRPHTQVVT
;
A
#
# COMPACT_ATOMS: atom_id res chain seq x y z
N ASP A 1 10.48 -8.55 -9.20
CA ASP A 1 10.06 -7.96 -7.92
C ASP A 1 9.21 -6.72 -8.19
N LEU A 2 8.22 -6.40 -7.36
CA LEU A 2 7.29 -5.27 -7.59
C LEU A 2 8.00 -3.91 -7.48
N LEU A 3 8.95 -3.77 -6.55
CA LEU A 3 9.71 -2.52 -6.39
C LEU A 3 10.58 -2.20 -7.60
N ASN A 4 11.01 -3.23 -8.35
CA ASN A 4 11.79 -3.04 -9.58
C ASN A 4 10.98 -2.47 -10.75
N GLN A 5 9.64 -2.39 -10.62
CA GLN A 5 8.79 -1.75 -11.63
C GLN A 5 8.77 -0.22 -11.52
N ILE A 6 9.26 0.32 -10.40
CA ILE A 6 9.34 1.76 -10.17
C ILE A 6 10.74 2.22 -10.61
N PRO A 7 10.91 3.31 -11.38
CA PRO A 7 12.21 3.87 -11.78
C PRO A 7 13.15 4.04 -10.58
N GLN A 8 14.43 3.65 -10.71
CA GLN A 8 15.39 3.60 -9.59
C GLN A 8 15.63 4.94 -8.89
N ASP A 9 15.53 6.02 -9.67
CA ASP A 9 15.67 7.42 -9.26
C ASP A 9 14.44 7.97 -8.53
N GLU A 10 13.29 7.28 -8.61
CA GLU A 10 12.09 7.72 -7.92
C GLU A 10 12.17 7.40 -6.42
N ARG A 11 12.12 8.42 -5.57
CA ARG A 11 12.15 8.23 -4.12
C ARG A 11 10.84 7.60 -3.62
N ILE A 12 10.94 6.56 -2.78
CA ILE A 12 9.79 5.97 -2.08
C ILE A 12 9.86 6.32 -0.60
N ASP A 13 8.96 7.18 -0.13
CA ASP A 13 8.94 7.57 1.29
C ASP A 13 8.40 6.47 2.22
N SER A 14 7.37 5.75 1.79
CA SER A 14 6.68 4.77 2.64
C SER A 14 6.02 3.66 1.83
N VAL A 15 6.02 2.45 2.40
CA VAL A 15 5.35 1.28 1.83
C VAL A 15 4.28 0.80 2.80
N TYR A 16 3.04 0.76 2.34
CA TYR A 16 1.87 0.33 3.11
C TYR A 16 1.48 -1.09 2.73
N THR A 17 1.48 -2.01 3.70
CA THR A 17 1.08 -3.41 3.47
C THR A 17 0.30 -3.95 4.66
N ASP A 18 -0.28 -5.14 4.55
CA ASP A 18 -1.08 -5.75 5.63
C ASP A 18 -0.18 -6.59 6.53
N GLY A 19 -0.76 -7.06 7.64
CA GLY A 19 -0.02 -7.87 8.59
C GLY A 19 0.53 -9.19 8.03
N ALA A 20 0.10 -9.66 6.85
CA ALA A 20 0.68 -10.85 6.23
C ALA A 20 2.13 -10.59 5.79
N TYR A 21 2.44 -9.37 5.34
CA TYR A 21 3.80 -8.89 5.04
C TYR A 21 4.62 -8.55 6.30
N ASP A 22 4.09 -8.97 7.45
CA ASP A 22 4.59 -8.92 8.82
C ASP A 22 5.98 -9.55 9.10
N THR A 23 6.90 -9.59 8.13
CA THR A 23 8.06 -10.51 8.11
C THR A 23 9.40 -9.77 8.05
N LYS A 24 10.46 -10.45 8.51
CA LYS A 24 11.83 -9.91 8.47
C LYS A 24 12.26 -9.60 7.04
N GLN A 25 12.01 -10.54 6.13
CA GLN A 25 12.38 -10.40 4.73
C GLN A 25 11.66 -9.23 4.05
N CYS A 26 10.34 -9.07 4.26
CA CYS A 26 9.62 -7.95 3.67
C CYS A 26 10.13 -6.60 4.20
N ARG A 27 10.32 -6.48 5.52
CA ARG A 27 10.88 -5.25 6.12
C ARG A 27 12.31 -4.98 5.65
N GLN A 28 13.09 -6.03 5.41
CA GLN A 28 14.44 -5.93 4.86
C GLN A 28 14.41 -5.44 3.41
N VAL A 29 13.56 -6.00 2.54
CA VAL A 29 13.43 -5.57 1.15
C VAL A 29 12.99 -4.09 1.07
N ILE A 30 12.01 -3.69 1.86
CA ILE A 30 11.54 -2.29 1.90
C ILE A 30 12.65 -1.32 2.33
N ALA A 31 13.52 -1.74 3.25
CA ALA A 31 14.61 -0.92 3.76
C ALA A 31 15.86 -0.93 2.85
N ILE A 32 16.14 -2.05 2.17
CA ILE A 32 17.37 -2.28 1.39
C ILE A 32 17.21 -1.89 -0.08
N ALA A 33 15.99 -1.91 -0.64
CA ALA A 33 15.78 -1.57 -2.04
C ALA A 33 16.04 -0.06 -2.28
N ASP A 34 17.32 0.37 -2.29
CA ASP A 34 17.96 1.66 -2.59
C ASP A 34 17.24 2.97 -2.20
N ARG A 35 16.14 2.88 -1.45
CA ARG A 35 15.16 3.96 -1.27
C ARG A 35 14.80 4.20 0.18
N GLN A 36 15.28 3.34 1.09
CA GLN A 36 15.14 3.49 2.54
C GLN A 36 13.69 3.80 3.00
N ALA A 37 12.71 3.21 2.32
CA ALA A 37 11.31 3.52 2.55
C ALA A 37 10.84 3.09 3.95
N HIS A 38 9.93 3.86 4.55
CA HIS A 38 9.34 3.51 5.84
C HIS A 38 8.26 2.42 5.70
N ALA A 39 8.38 1.33 6.45
CA ALA A 39 7.45 0.21 6.38
C ALA A 39 6.24 0.41 7.32
N VAL A 40 5.12 0.87 6.75
CA VAL A 40 3.84 1.04 7.46
C VAL A 40 3.06 -0.28 7.40
N ILE A 41 3.42 -1.21 8.29
CA ILE A 41 2.83 -2.54 8.34
C ILE A 41 2.30 -2.81 9.76
N PRO A 42 1.00 -3.13 9.90
CA PRO A 42 0.45 -3.42 11.21
C PRO A 42 0.99 -4.75 11.75
N PRO A 43 1.35 -4.85 13.03
CA PRO A 43 1.76 -6.11 13.62
C PRO A 43 0.61 -7.14 13.56
N ARG A 44 0.94 -8.43 13.44
CA ARG A 44 -0.05 -9.52 13.54
C ARG A 44 -0.64 -9.58 14.96
N LYS A 45 -1.87 -10.09 15.09
CA LYS A 45 -2.60 -10.16 16.38
C LYS A 45 -1.79 -10.82 17.50
N ASN A 46 -1.08 -11.91 17.17
CA ASN A 46 -0.28 -12.69 18.11
C ASN A 46 1.23 -12.51 17.82
N ALA A 47 1.64 -11.34 17.32
CA ALA A 47 3.05 -11.08 17.04
C ALA A 47 3.86 -11.06 18.35
N ASN A 48 4.98 -11.78 18.35
CA ASN A 48 5.97 -11.74 19.41
C ASN A 48 7.18 -10.89 18.99
N PRO A 49 7.90 -10.28 19.95
CA PRO A 49 9.13 -9.57 19.64
C PRO A 49 10.15 -10.47 18.94
N TRP A 50 10.84 -9.94 17.95
CA TRP A 50 11.99 -10.62 17.35
C TRP A 50 13.21 -10.47 18.25
N LYS A 51 13.98 -11.55 18.38
CA LYS A 51 15.12 -11.64 19.32
C LYS A 51 16.39 -10.94 18.82
N ASP A 52 16.53 -10.73 17.52
CA ASP A 52 17.72 -10.10 16.95
C ASP A 52 17.73 -8.58 17.16
N GLN A 53 18.93 -8.02 17.28
CA GLN A 53 19.16 -6.60 17.56
C GLN A 53 19.28 -5.74 16.29
N LYS A 54 18.85 -6.25 15.13
CA LYS A 54 18.84 -5.45 13.90
C LYS A 54 17.90 -4.25 14.09
N LEU A 55 18.29 -3.08 13.60
CA LEU A 55 17.51 -1.83 13.73
C LEU A 55 16.03 -2.02 13.37
N ARG A 56 15.74 -2.73 12.26
CA ARG A 56 14.37 -2.98 11.78
C ARG A 56 13.56 -3.89 12.70
N SER A 57 14.22 -4.82 13.36
CA SER A 57 13.61 -5.67 14.39
C SER A 57 13.30 -4.86 15.64
N LEU A 58 14.19 -3.95 16.04
CA LEU A 58 13.96 -3.03 17.15
C LEU A 58 12.79 -2.07 16.86
N GLU A 59 12.78 -1.41 15.70
CA GLU A 59 11.67 -0.54 15.27
C GLU A 59 10.32 -1.26 15.26
N ARG A 60 10.29 -2.49 14.72
CA ARG A 60 9.09 -3.33 14.75
C ARG A 60 8.68 -3.70 16.17
N ASN A 61 9.63 -4.04 17.03
CA ASN A 61 9.36 -4.41 18.42
C ASN A 61 8.81 -3.21 19.21
N GLU A 62 9.31 -1.99 18.96
CA GLU A 62 8.76 -0.75 19.53
C GLU A 62 7.36 -0.45 19.00
N LEU A 63 7.12 -0.67 17.71
CA LEU A 63 5.77 -0.62 17.13
C LEU A 63 4.84 -1.61 17.83
N LEU A 64 5.28 -2.84 18.05
CA LEU A 64 4.49 -3.89 18.71
C LEU A 64 4.13 -3.48 20.15
N LYS A 65 5.10 -2.95 20.92
CA LYS A 65 4.86 -2.41 22.27
C LYS A 65 3.86 -1.25 22.24
N THR A 66 4.03 -0.34 21.30
CA THR A 66 3.16 0.84 21.13
C THR A 66 1.73 0.42 20.82
N VAL A 67 1.53 -0.51 19.88
CA VAL A 67 0.20 -1.04 19.53
C VAL A 67 -0.42 -1.81 20.69
N LYS A 68 0.37 -2.54 21.48
CA LYS A 68 -0.12 -3.24 22.69
C LYS A 68 -0.58 -2.26 23.77
N ARG A 69 0.11 -1.12 23.93
CA ARG A 69 -0.20 -0.09 24.93
C ARG A 69 -1.36 0.83 24.51
N LEU A 70 -1.31 1.35 23.29
CA LEU A 70 -2.21 2.40 22.79
C LEU A 70 -3.38 1.88 21.95
N GLY A 71 -3.32 0.62 21.54
CA GLY A 71 -4.31 -0.01 20.68
C GLY A 71 -4.05 0.20 19.18
N ARG A 72 -4.47 -0.80 18.40
CA ARG A 72 -4.29 -0.84 16.94
C ARG A 72 -5.03 0.29 16.22
N THR A 73 -6.21 0.68 16.72
CA THR A 73 -7.03 1.73 16.10
C THR A 73 -6.33 3.08 16.13
N LEU A 74 -5.72 3.44 17.27
CA LEU A 74 -5.01 4.71 17.40
C LEU A 74 -3.77 4.73 16.51
N TRP A 75 -3.01 3.64 16.51
CA TRP A 75 -1.86 3.50 15.62
C TRP A 75 -2.25 3.67 14.15
N LYS A 76 -3.34 3.05 13.68
CA LYS A 76 -3.78 3.16 12.27
C LYS A 76 -4.10 4.60 11.87
N LYS A 77 -4.67 5.40 12.78
CA LYS A 77 -4.97 6.82 12.55
C LYS A 77 -3.68 7.63 12.41
N TRP A 78 -2.76 7.53 13.36
CA TRP A 78 -1.54 8.37 13.37
C TRP A 78 -0.46 7.94 12.38
N SER A 79 -0.39 6.65 12.03
CA SER A 79 0.53 6.15 10.99
C SER A 79 0.04 6.41 9.56
N GLY A 80 -1.19 6.92 9.39
CA GLY A 80 -1.78 7.09 8.07
C GLY A 80 -2.10 5.78 7.34
N TYR A 81 -2.15 4.64 8.04
CA TYR A 81 -2.40 3.31 7.47
C TYR A 81 -3.66 3.26 6.58
N HIS A 82 -4.66 4.09 6.88
CA HIS A 82 -5.91 4.18 6.13
C HIS A 82 -5.73 4.63 4.66
N ARG A 83 -4.58 5.20 4.26
CA ARG A 83 -4.30 5.49 2.84
C ARG A 83 -4.42 4.26 1.95
N ARG A 84 -4.08 3.07 2.47
CA ARG A 84 -4.24 1.80 1.74
C ARG A 84 -5.68 1.56 1.29
N SER A 85 -6.67 1.94 2.10
CA SER A 85 -8.08 1.73 1.77
C SER A 85 -8.51 2.50 0.52
N LEU A 86 -7.85 3.62 0.18
CA LEU A 86 -8.09 4.36 -1.06
C LEU A 86 -7.68 3.54 -2.29
N VAL A 87 -6.53 2.88 -2.22
CA VAL A 87 -6.03 2.00 -3.29
C VAL A 87 -6.95 0.78 -3.42
N GLU A 88 -7.35 0.15 -2.31
CA GLU A 88 -8.30 -0.97 -2.33
C GLU A 88 -9.64 -0.57 -2.95
N THR A 89 -10.13 0.63 -2.65
CA THR A 89 -11.35 1.19 -3.25
C THR A 89 -11.18 1.37 -4.76
N LYS A 90 -10.04 1.92 -5.22
CA LYS A 90 -9.78 2.06 -6.66
C LYS A 90 -9.67 0.71 -7.36
N MET A 91 -9.03 -0.28 -6.73
CA MET A 91 -8.98 -1.66 -7.24
C MET A 91 -10.37 -2.30 -7.31
N HIS A 92 -11.24 -2.05 -6.32
CA HIS A 92 -12.64 -2.46 -6.39
C HIS A 92 -13.36 -1.84 -7.60
N CYS A 93 -13.19 -0.55 -7.87
CA CYS A 93 -13.75 0.09 -9.07
C CYS A 93 -13.26 -0.57 -10.37
N ILE A 94 -11.98 -0.96 -10.46
CA ILE A 94 -11.45 -1.68 -11.63
C ILE A 94 -12.16 -3.04 -11.80
N LYS A 95 -12.44 -3.73 -10.70
CA LYS A 95 -13.16 -5.03 -10.72
C LYS A 95 -14.64 -4.89 -11.07
N LEU A 96 -15.27 -3.74 -10.80
CA LEU A 96 -16.64 -3.48 -11.26
C LEU A 96 -16.76 -3.43 -12.78
N LEU A 97 -15.67 -3.10 -13.49
CA LEU A 97 -15.60 -3.17 -14.96
C LEU A 97 -15.31 -4.61 -15.47
N GLY A 98 -15.08 -5.55 -14.56
CA GLY A 98 -14.84 -6.97 -14.84
C GLY A 98 -13.99 -7.61 -13.74
N ASP A 99 -14.50 -8.67 -13.10
CA ASP A 99 -13.77 -9.28 -11.97
C ASP A 99 -12.51 -10.06 -12.42
N LYS A 100 -12.47 -10.49 -13.67
CA LYS A 100 -11.37 -11.25 -14.29
C LYS A 100 -10.89 -10.60 -15.57
N LEU A 101 -9.66 -10.91 -15.96
CA LEU A 101 -9.14 -10.58 -17.28
C LEU A 101 -9.55 -11.68 -18.27
N THR A 102 -9.96 -11.27 -19.46
CA THR A 102 -10.48 -12.18 -20.50
C THR A 102 -9.45 -12.43 -21.59
N ALA A 103 -8.53 -11.49 -21.80
CA ALA A 103 -7.44 -11.63 -22.75
C ALA A 103 -6.52 -12.82 -22.42
N ARG A 104 -6.14 -13.57 -23.47
CA ARG A 104 -5.31 -14.78 -23.34
C ARG A 104 -3.81 -14.50 -23.24
N SER A 105 -3.33 -13.45 -23.92
CA SER A 105 -1.92 -13.05 -23.87
C SER A 105 -1.70 -11.95 -22.85
N PHE A 106 -0.51 -11.92 -22.24
CA PHE A 106 -0.15 -10.91 -21.24
C PHE A 106 -0.21 -9.48 -21.80
N SER A 107 0.27 -9.24 -23.02
CA SER A 107 0.20 -7.92 -23.67
C SER A 107 -1.25 -7.45 -23.82
N SER A 108 -2.16 -8.34 -24.21
CA SER A 108 -3.58 -8.02 -24.32
C SER A 108 -4.23 -7.82 -22.94
N GLN A 109 -3.79 -8.52 -21.90
CA GLN A 109 -4.22 -8.29 -20.52
C GLN A 109 -3.82 -6.91 -20.00
N VAL A 110 -2.61 -6.45 -20.34
CA VAL A 110 -2.14 -5.08 -20.02
C VAL A 110 -3.04 -4.05 -20.71
N ASN A 111 -3.35 -4.24 -22.00
CA ASN A 111 -4.25 -3.35 -22.73
C ASN A 111 -5.68 -3.36 -22.16
N GLU A 112 -6.19 -4.51 -21.72
CA GLU A 112 -7.49 -4.63 -21.06
C GLU A 112 -7.53 -3.80 -19.76
N ILE A 113 -6.46 -3.85 -18.94
CA ILE A 113 -6.34 -3.01 -17.74
C ILE A 113 -6.23 -1.52 -18.11
N HIS A 114 -5.44 -1.14 -19.11
CA HIS A 114 -5.33 0.25 -19.56
C HIS A 114 -6.68 0.82 -20.00
N ALA A 115 -7.47 0.04 -20.75
CA ALA A 115 -8.81 0.45 -21.16
C ALA A 115 -9.74 0.68 -19.95
N ARG A 116 -9.73 -0.22 -18.97
CA ARG A 116 -10.50 -0.06 -17.72
C ARG A 116 -10.08 1.19 -16.94
N ILE A 117 -8.78 1.46 -16.86
CA ILE A 117 -8.26 2.67 -16.20
C ILE A 117 -8.72 3.93 -16.95
N ALA A 118 -8.66 3.93 -18.29
CA ALA A 118 -9.13 5.05 -19.10
C ALA A 118 -10.62 5.35 -18.85
N VAL A 119 -11.48 4.31 -18.78
CA VAL A 119 -12.90 4.46 -18.43
C VAL A 119 -13.08 5.07 -17.04
N LEU A 120 -12.37 4.56 -16.02
CA LEU A 120 -12.46 5.09 -14.66
C LEU A 120 -11.98 6.54 -14.55
N ASN A 121 -10.94 6.90 -15.30
CA ASN A 121 -10.46 8.28 -15.37
C ASN A 121 -11.53 9.18 -15.98
N LYS A 122 -12.21 8.72 -17.05
CA LYS A 122 -13.31 9.49 -17.65
C LYS A 122 -14.49 9.66 -16.70
N PHE A 123 -14.87 8.62 -15.95
CA PHE A 123 -15.90 8.75 -14.91
C PHE A 123 -15.49 9.73 -13.81
N THR A 124 -14.21 9.73 -13.42
CA THR A 124 -13.70 10.68 -12.41
C THR A 124 -13.76 12.11 -12.93
N GLU A 125 -13.41 12.34 -14.19
CA GLU A 125 -13.51 13.66 -14.84
C GLU A 125 -14.95 14.16 -14.91
N LEU A 126 -15.88 13.31 -15.36
CA LEU A 126 -17.30 13.67 -15.53
C LEU A 126 -18.04 13.81 -14.20
N GLY A 127 -17.68 13.01 -13.18
CA GLY A 127 -18.36 12.99 -11.89
C GLY A 127 -17.80 13.98 -10.86
N ARG A 128 -16.72 14.70 -11.17
CA ARG A 128 -16.10 15.65 -10.23
C ARG A 128 -16.95 16.93 -10.15
N PRO A 129 -17.51 17.28 -8.97
CA PRO A 129 -18.23 18.54 -8.83
C PRO A 129 -17.26 19.72 -8.96
N HIS A 130 -17.72 20.78 -9.62
CA HIS A 130 -16.99 22.04 -9.75
C HIS A 130 -17.43 22.96 -8.61
N THR A 131 -16.62 23.07 -7.57
CA THR A 131 -16.85 24.01 -6.48
C THR A 131 -16.20 25.34 -6.82
N GLN A 132 -16.98 26.42 -6.82
CA GLN A 132 -16.48 27.79 -6.95
C GLN A 132 -16.81 28.57 -5.68
N VAL A 133 -15.84 29.33 -5.19
CA VAL A 133 -16.06 30.30 -4.11
C VAL A 133 -16.71 31.53 -4.74
N VAL A 134 -17.96 31.80 -4.38
CA VAL A 134 -18.66 33.02 -4.80
C VAL A 134 -18.28 34.14 -3.83
N THR A 135 -17.74 35.24 -4.34
CA THR A 135 -17.40 36.46 -3.59
C THR A 135 -18.44 37.54 -3.88
#